data_AF-U1Y8V0-F1
#
_entry.id   AF-U1Y8V0-F1
#
_cell.length_a   1.000
_cell.length_b   1.000
_cell.length_c   1.000
_cell.angle_alpha   90.00
_cell.angle_beta   90.00
_cell.angle_gamma   90.00
#
_symmetry.space_group_name_H-M   'P 1'
#
loop_
_entity.id
_entity.type
_entity.pdbx_description
1 polymer ?
#
loop_
_entity_poly.entity_id
_entity_poly.type
_entity_poly.pdbx_seq_one_letter_code
_entity_poly.pdbx_strand_id
1 'polypeptide(L)'
;MGMYSTLELELKANTKLPSEIFEKMRVYGEGDYQESLSDTIKFRSTFKNSLNELTALVSELESIIFYPQLTQIGEFSSEELEVKYAKVFALENKIFFLYEETQDAVIGEIHKYYFNNLRGKQKVFTLCDYEVENQKDSVFQQYFILLNN
;
A
#
# COMPACT_ATOMS: atom_id res chain seq x y z
N MET A 1 3.44 -13.93 21.30
CA MET A 1 4.01 -12.86 20.48
C MET A 1 2.86 -12.11 19.81
N GLY A 2 2.91 -10.78 19.71
CA GLY A 2 1.89 -10.03 18.96
C GLY A 2 2.30 -9.93 17.50
N MET A 3 1.32 -9.84 16.59
CA MET A 3 1.57 -9.62 15.17
C MET A 3 1.65 -8.11 14.91
N TYR A 4 2.67 -7.68 14.19
CA TYR A 4 2.90 -6.28 13.87
C TYR A 4 2.66 -5.98 12.39
N SER A 5 2.15 -4.78 12.11
CA SER A 5 2.10 -4.21 10.77
C SER A 5 2.75 -2.83 10.79
N THR A 6 3.65 -2.56 9.86
CA THR A 6 4.32 -1.27 9.74
C THR A 6 3.94 -0.64 8.41
N LEU A 7 3.47 0.60 8.46
CA LEU A 7 3.13 1.41 7.31
C LEU A 7 4.04 2.64 7.31
N GLU A 8 4.75 2.85 6.20
CA GLU A 8 5.57 4.03 5.97
C GLU A 8 5.09 4.73 4.70
N LEU A 9 4.76 6.01 4.79
CA LEU A 9 4.18 6.77 3.68
C LEU A 9 4.74 8.19 3.59
N GLU A 10 4.79 8.69 2.35
CA GLU A 10 4.97 10.09 1.99
C GLU A 10 3.82 10.50 1.06
N LEU A 11 2.89 11.29 1.59
CA LEU A 11 1.66 11.69 0.93
C LEU A 11 1.60 13.19 0.72
N LYS A 12 1.12 13.61 -0.45
CA LYS A 12 0.74 15.00 -0.74
C LYS A 12 -0.77 15.11 -0.66
N ALA A 13 -1.25 15.91 0.28
CA ALA A 13 -2.66 16.18 0.43
C ALA A 13 -3.16 17.18 -0.62
N ASN A 14 -4.38 16.97 -1.10
CA ASN A 14 -5.08 17.91 -1.99
C ASN A 14 -6.01 18.85 -1.22
N THR A 15 -6.26 18.56 0.06
CA THR A 15 -7.03 19.37 0.99
C THR A 15 -6.20 19.67 2.24
N LYS A 16 -6.67 20.60 3.07
CA LYS A 16 -6.09 20.83 4.39
C LYS A 16 -6.10 19.54 5.21
N LEU A 17 -4.99 19.23 5.86
CA LEU A 17 -4.82 18.06 6.71
C LEU A 17 -5.75 18.11 7.94
N PRO A 18 -6.65 17.13 8.13
CA PRO A 18 -7.38 16.96 9.37
C PRO A 18 -6.42 16.65 10.52
N SER A 19 -6.56 17.33 11.65
CA SER A 19 -5.73 17.11 12.83
C SER A 19 -5.90 15.70 13.40
N GLU A 20 -7.09 15.11 13.23
CA GLU A 20 -7.49 13.82 13.77
C GLU A 20 -6.71 12.65 13.12
N ILE A 21 -6.22 12.83 11.89
CA ILE A 21 -5.41 11.82 11.21
C ILE A 21 -4.09 11.58 11.96
N PHE A 22 -3.51 12.63 12.54
CA PHE A 22 -2.27 12.52 13.31
C PHE A 22 -2.46 11.76 14.62
N GLU A 23 -3.65 11.81 15.23
CA GLU A 23 -3.96 11.04 16.44
C GLU A 23 -4.03 9.53 16.16
N LYS A 24 -4.25 9.13 14.90
CA LYS A 24 -4.28 7.74 14.45
C LYS A 24 -2.92 7.20 14.04
N MET A 25 -1.96 8.10 13.78
CA MET A 25 -0.57 7.75 13.59
C MET A 25 0.03 7.44 14.95
N ARG A 26 0.34 6.17 15.16
CA ARG A 26 0.94 5.72 16.40
C ARG A 26 2.46 5.90 16.30
N VAL A 27 3.05 6.62 17.27
CA VAL A 27 4.50 6.70 17.47
C VAL A 27 4.83 5.92 18.74
N TYR A 28 4.83 4.59 18.63
CA TYR A 28 5.12 3.70 19.76
C TYR A 28 6.21 2.69 19.45
N GLY A 29 6.47 2.40 18.16
CA GLY A 29 7.55 1.55 17.71
C GLY A 29 8.90 2.26 17.66
N GLU A 30 9.98 1.50 17.82
CA GLU A 30 11.33 1.98 17.57
C GLU A 30 11.45 2.37 16.09
N GLY A 31 11.75 3.65 15.81
CA GLY A 31 11.85 4.18 14.46
C GLY A 31 10.54 4.70 13.86
N ASP A 32 9.40 4.66 14.57
CA ASP A 32 8.20 5.38 14.14
C ASP A 32 8.46 6.90 14.17
N TYR A 33 7.93 7.63 13.20
CA TYR A 33 8.10 9.07 13.08
C TYR A 33 6.91 9.72 12.39
N GLN A 34 6.79 11.03 12.54
CA GLN A 34 5.78 11.83 11.88
C GLN A 34 6.34 13.22 11.58
N GLU A 35 6.22 13.64 10.32
CA GLU A 35 6.58 14.95 9.82
C GLU A 35 5.40 15.52 9.03
N SER A 36 5.07 16.79 9.28
CA SER A 36 4.05 17.52 8.52
C SER A 36 4.64 18.81 7.96
N LEU A 37 4.61 18.93 6.64
CA LEU A 37 4.77 20.21 5.94
C LEU A 37 3.38 20.72 5.53
N SER A 38 3.28 21.92 4.96
CA SER A 38 1.98 22.58 4.68
C SER A 38 0.93 21.67 4.04
N ASP A 39 1.35 20.83 3.09
CA ASP A 39 0.49 19.95 2.29
C ASP A 39 1.06 18.53 2.16
N THR A 40 2.09 18.18 2.94
CA THR A 40 2.73 16.86 2.88
C THR A 40 2.70 16.22 4.25
N ILE A 41 2.29 14.95 4.30
CA ILE A 41 2.44 14.08 5.46
C ILE A 41 3.52 13.08 5.14
N LYS A 42 4.49 12.94 6.03
CA LYS A 42 5.42 11.82 6.01
C LYS A 42 5.40 11.13 7.36
N PHE A 43 5.19 9.82 7.38
CA PHE A 43 5.14 9.09 8.63
C PHE A 43 5.54 7.64 8.48
N ARG A 44 5.94 7.07 9.61
CA ARG A 44 6.06 5.64 9.83
C ARG A 44 5.35 5.28 11.13
N SER A 45 4.42 4.33 11.04
CA SER A 45 3.67 3.87 12.21
C SER A 45 3.61 2.35 12.26
N THR A 46 3.83 1.82 13.46
CA THR A 46 3.76 0.39 13.75
C THR A 46 2.52 0.07 14.58
N PHE A 47 1.70 -0.84 14.06
CA PHE A 47 0.43 -1.28 14.61
C PHE A 47 0.56 -2.71 15.15
N LYS A 48 0.10 -2.96 16.38
CA LYS A 48 0.17 -4.29 17.02
C LYS A 48 -1.23 -4.89 17.14
N ASN A 49 -1.50 -6.00 16.45
CA ASN A 49 -2.82 -6.65 16.38
C ASN A 49 -3.96 -5.67 16.02
N SER A 50 -3.67 -4.72 15.13
CA SER A 50 -4.53 -3.55 14.87
C SER A 50 -4.80 -3.33 13.37
N LEU A 51 -5.00 -4.40 12.59
CA LEU A 51 -5.31 -4.29 11.15
C LEU A 51 -6.54 -3.41 10.87
N ASN A 52 -7.54 -3.44 11.76
CA ASN A 52 -8.72 -2.57 11.67
C ASN A 52 -8.37 -1.09 11.83
N GLU A 53 -7.45 -0.74 12.74
CA GLU A 53 -7.00 0.65 12.93
C GLU A 53 -6.23 1.13 11.70
N LEU A 54 -5.36 0.27 11.16
CA LEU A 54 -4.63 0.54 9.93
C LEU A 54 -5.59 0.77 8.74
N THR A 55 -6.62 -0.07 8.60
CA THR A 55 -7.62 0.05 7.54
C THR A 55 -8.42 1.36 7.65
N ALA A 56 -8.74 1.77 8.88
CA ALA A 56 -9.40 3.04 9.15
C ALA A 56 -8.50 4.23 8.79
N LEU A 57 -7.22 4.20 9.19
CA LEU A 57 -6.23 5.21 8.83
C LEU A 57 -6.11 5.35 7.30
N VAL A 58 -5.94 4.25 6.58
CA VAL A 58 -5.82 4.27 5.11
C VAL A 58 -7.06 4.86 4.45
N SER A 59 -8.26 4.55 4.96
CA SER A 59 -9.51 5.12 4.42
C SER A 59 -9.59 6.64 4.62
N GLU A 60 -9.01 7.17 5.69
CA GLU A 60 -8.95 8.62 5.92
C GLU A 60 -7.89 9.31 5.08
N LEU A 61 -6.72 8.69 4.94
CA LEU A 61 -5.67 9.17 4.04
C LEU A 61 -6.17 9.26 2.59
N GLU A 62 -6.96 8.28 2.15
CA GLU A 62 -7.60 8.32 0.83
C GLU A 62 -8.56 9.49 0.63
N SER A 63 -9.20 9.98 1.70
CA SER A 63 -10.14 11.11 1.61
C SER A 63 -9.47 12.46 1.36
N ILE A 64 -8.14 12.54 1.54
CA ILE A 64 -7.35 13.79 1.49
C ILE A 64 -6.30 13.80 0.38
N ILE A 65 -6.28 12.81 -0.51
CA ILE A 65 -5.31 12.71 -1.60
C ILE A 65 -6.00 12.65 -2.96
N PHE A 66 -5.28 13.09 -3.99
CA PHE A 66 -5.62 12.83 -5.38
C PHE A 66 -4.37 12.75 -6.24
N TYR A 67 -4.03 11.55 -6.70
CA TYR A 67 -2.87 11.29 -7.56
C TYR A 67 -3.33 11.01 -9.00
N PRO A 68 -3.10 11.90 -9.97
CA PRO A 68 -3.59 11.69 -11.35
C PRO A 68 -2.89 10.55 -12.10
N GLN A 69 -1.78 10.05 -11.55
CA GLN A 69 -0.98 8.97 -12.13
C GLN A 69 -0.52 8.04 -11.02
N LEU A 70 -0.22 6.80 -11.40
CA LEU A 70 0.24 5.78 -10.47
C LEU A 70 1.54 6.24 -9.82
N THR A 71 1.49 6.48 -8.51
CA THR A 71 2.61 7.04 -7.75
C THR A 71 2.95 6.12 -6.60
N GLN A 72 4.20 5.68 -6.51
CA GLN A 72 4.68 5.00 -5.31
C GLN A 72 4.77 6.02 -4.18
N ILE A 73 4.10 5.73 -3.07
CA ILE A 73 3.95 6.64 -1.93
C ILE A 73 4.52 6.06 -0.63
N GLY A 74 5.02 4.83 -0.64
CA GLY A 74 5.56 4.24 0.58
C GLY A 74 5.77 2.74 0.54
N GLU A 75 5.86 2.15 1.72
CA GLU A 75 6.12 0.73 1.95
C GLU A 75 5.25 0.19 3.10
N PHE A 76 4.97 -1.11 3.04
CA PHE A 76 4.13 -1.80 4.00
C PHE A 76 4.65 -3.20 4.32
N SER A 77 4.61 -3.57 5.59
CA SER A 77 4.82 -4.94 6.04
C SER A 77 3.75 -5.32 7.06
N SER A 78 3.37 -6.59 7.09
CA SER A 78 2.39 -7.11 8.04
C SER A 78 2.65 -8.57 8.33
N GLU A 79 2.96 -8.86 9.58
CA GLU A 79 3.02 -10.23 10.10
C GLU A 79 1.62 -10.88 10.10
N GLU A 80 0.58 -10.08 10.33
CA GLU A 80 -0.81 -10.54 10.37
C GLU A 80 -1.33 -10.98 9.00
N LEU A 81 -0.86 -10.33 7.92
CA LEU A 81 -1.21 -10.67 6.54
C LEU A 81 -0.14 -11.49 5.82
N GLU A 82 0.93 -11.90 6.51
CA GLU A 82 2.10 -12.57 5.93
C GLU A 82 2.78 -11.78 4.78
N VAL A 83 2.63 -10.45 4.77
CA VAL A 83 3.19 -9.56 3.74
C VAL A 83 4.54 -9.03 4.18
N LYS A 84 5.58 -9.29 3.38
CA LYS A 84 6.94 -8.79 3.60
C LYS A 84 7.31 -7.77 2.52
N TYR A 85 7.46 -6.50 2.90
CA TYR A 85 7.93 -5.41 2.04
C TYR A 85 7.08 -5.18 0.78
N ALA A 86 5.77 -4.99 0.95
CA ALA A 86 4.92 -4.49 -0.12
C ALA A 86 5.22 -3.02 -0.42
N LYS A 87 5.24 -2.66 -1.70
CA LYS A 87 5.26 -1.27 -2.15
C LYS A 87 3.85 -0.69 -2.06
N VAL A 88 3.74 0.54 -1.58
CA VAL A 88 2.46 1.24 -1.49
C VAL A 88 2.35 2.25 -2.61
N PHE A 89 1.20 2.24 -3.28
CA PHE A 89 0.88 3.10 -4.40
C PHE A 89 -0.40 3.89 -4.13
N ALA A 90 -0.46 5.09 -4.71
CA ALA A 90 -1.69 5.87 -4.83
C ALA A 90 -2.01 6.15 -6.30
N LEU A 91 -3.30 6.12 -6.61
CA LEU A 91 -3.89 6.55 -7.87
C LEU A 91 -5.30 7.04 -7.59
N GLU A 92 -5.63 8.21 -8.14
CA GLU A 92 -6.78 9.02 -7.76
C GLU A 92 -6.82 9.15 -6.22
N ASN A 93 -7.93 8.76 -5.59
CA ASN A 93 -8.15 8.76 -4.15
C ASN A 93 -8.03 7.35 -3.54
N LYS A 94 -7.24 6.45 -4.15
CA LYS A 94 -7.09 5.07 -3.70
C LYS A 94 -5.64 4.75 -3.35
N ILE A 95 -5.46 4.09 -2.21
CA ILE A 95 -4.18 3.53 -1.75
C ILE A 95 -4.25 2.01 -1.90
N PHE A 96 -3.19 1.42 -2.42
CA PHE A 96 -3.07 -0.03 -2.55
C PHE A 96 -1.64 -0.50 -2.38
N PHE A 97 -1.52 -1.78 -2.05
CA PHE A 97 -0.30 -2.48 -1.70
C PHE A 97 0.00 -3.47 -2.80
N LEU A 98 1.21 -3.42 -3.33
CA LEU A 98 1.74 -4.35 -4.31
C LEU A 98 2.85 -5.16 -3.67
N TYR A 99 2.71 -6.47 -3.74
CA TYR A 99 3.77 -7.41 -3.41
C TYR A 99 4.00 -8.35 -4.58
N GLU A 100 5.27 -8.63 -4.88
CA GLU A 100 5.68 -9.54 -5.95
C GLU A 100 6.36 -10.75 -5.31
N GLU A 101 5.86 -11.94 -5.63
CA GLU A 101 6.57 -13.19 -5.38
C GLU A 101 6.99 -13.79 -6.70
N THR A 102 8.08 -14.54 -6.66
CA THR A 102 8.50 -15.35 -7.79
C THR A 102 8.57 -16.82 -7.42
N GLN A 103 8.36 -17.66 -8.42
CA GLN A 103 8.39 -19.10 -8.27
C GLN A 103 9.09 -19.72 -9.48
N ASP A 104 10.07 -20.59 -9.23
CA ASP A 104 10.73 -21.37 -10.28
C ASP A 104 9.73 -22.24 -11.04
N ALA A 105 9.82 -22.24 -12.37
CA ALA A 105 9.05 -23.10 -13.26
C ALA A 105 9.97 -24.03 -14.06
N VAL A 106 9.36 -25.00 -14.76
CA VAL A 106 10.09 -25.92 -15.65
C VAL A 106 10.83 -25.16 -16.76
N ILE A 107 10.28 -24.00 -17.17
CA ILE A 107 10.91 -23.07 -18.11
C ILE A 107 10.69 -21.66 -17.57
N GLY A 108 11.77 -20.99 -17.17
CA GLY A 108 11.75 -19.64 -16.61
C GLY A 108 11.20 -19.58 -15.18
N GLU A 109 10.68 -18.41 -14.84
CA GLU A 109 10.14 -18.01 -13.56
C GLU A 109 8.68 -17.53 -13.75
N ILE A 110 7.90 -17.68 -12.69
CA ILE A 110 6.50 -17.25 -12.62
C ILE A 110 6.45 -16.11 -11.61
N HIS A 111 6.07 -14.94 -12.09
CA HIS A 111 5.85 -13.74 -11.28
C HIS A 111 4.39 -13.68 -10.83
N LYS A 112 4.18 -13.58 -9.52
CA LYS A 112 2.86 -13.39 -8.90
C LYS A 112 2.79 -11.99 -8.31
N TYR A 113 1.90 -11.18 -8.85
CA TYR A 113 1.61 -9.83 -8.37
C TYR A 113 0.36 -9.85 -7.50
N TYR A 114 0.54 -9.57 -6.22
CA TYR A 114 -0.52 -9.46 -5.23
C TYR A 114 -0.86 -7.99 -5.04
N PHE A 115 -2.11 -7.65 -5.36
CA PHE A 115 -2.66 -6.34 -5.11
C PHE A 115 -3.66 -6.42 -3.97
N ASN A 116 -3.51 -5.54 -2.98
CA ASN A 116 -4.38 -5.47 -1.81
C ASN A 116 -4.74 -4.01 -1.53
N ASN A 117 -5.92 -3.71 -1.01
CA ASN A 117 -6.29 -2.36 -0.55
C ASN A 117 -6.69 -2.31 0.94
N LEU A 118 -6.22 -3.29 1.73
CA LEU A 118 -6.50 -3.58 3.15
C LEU A 118 -7.97 -3.78 3.53
N ARG A 119 -8.92 -3.38 2.69
CA ARG A 119 -10.36 -3.58 2.85
C ARG A 119 -10.85 -4.92 2.32
N GLY A 120 -9.95 -5.91 2.23
CA GLY A 120 -10.28 -7.27 1.82
C GLY A 120 -10.46 -7.48 0.31
N LYS A 121 -10.25 -6.47 -0.55
CA LYS A 121 -10.12 -6.70 -2.00
C LYS A 121 -8.65 -7.10 -2.28
N GLN A 122 -8.41 -8.41 -2.37
CA GLN A 122 -7.15 -8.96 -2.85
C GLN A 122 -7.34 -9.46 -4.28
N LYS A 123 -6.40 -9.13 -5.16
CA LYS A 123 -6.32 -9.72 -6.49
C LYS A 123 -4.91 -10.20 -6.77
N VAL A 124 -4.81 -11.36 -7.40
CA VAL A 124 -3.54 -11.96 -7.80
C VAL A 124 -3.49 -12.04 -9.31
N PHE A 125 -2.39 -11.56 -9.88
CA PHE A 125 -2.06 -11.77 -11.29
C PHE A 125 -0.82 -12.63 -11.37
N THR A 126 -0.80 -13.56 -12.32
CA THR A 126 0.32 -14.48 -12.52
C THR A 126 0.80 -14.34 -13.95
N LEU A 127 2.07 -14.03 -14.13
CA LEU A 127 2.73 -13.88 -15.43
C LEU A 127 3.95 -14.80 -15.48
N CYS A 128 4.24 -15.37 -16.65
CA CYS A 128 5.52 -16.02 -16.89
C CYS A 128 6.57 -14.96 -17.32
N ASP A 129 7.86 -15.21 -17.10
CA ASP A 129 8.96 -14.26 -17.43
C ASP A 129 8.84 -13.56 -18.78
N TYR A 130 8.50 -14.32 -19.83
CA TYR A 130 8.41 -13.80 -21.20
C TYR A 130 7.18 -12.90 -21.43
N GLU A 131 6.21 -12.92 -20.51
CA GLU A 131 5.03 -12.04 -20.51
C GLU A 131 5.25 -10.78 -19.68
N VAL A 132 6.19 -10.79 -18.73
CA VAL A 132 6.44 -9.66 -17.81
C VAL A 132 6.88 -8.40 -18.55
N GLU A 133 7.79 -8.51 -19.51
CA GLU A 133 8.26 -7.37 -20.30
C GLU A 133 7.14 -6.70 -21.12
N ASN A 134 6.14 -7.48 -21.56
CA ASN A 134 5.10 -7.01 -22.47
C ASN A 134 3.76 -6.68 -21.77
N GLN A 135 3.52 -7.17 -20.55
CA GLN A 135 2.21 -7.08 -19.89
C GLN A 135 2.22 -6.39 -18.52
N LYS A 136 3.38 -5.97 -17.99
CA LYS A 136 3.47 -5.28 -16.68
C LYS A 136 2.50 -4.11 -16.57
N ASP A 137 2.53 -3.19 -17.54
CA ASP A 137 1.65 -2.00 -17.54
C ASP A 137 0.16 -2.37 -17.67
N SER A 138 -0.15 -3.43 -18.44
CA SER A 138 -1.52 -3.94 -18.59
C SER A 138 -2.06 -4.53 -17.28
N VAL A 139 -1.24 -5.23 -16.50
CA VAL A 139 -1.65 -5.79 -15.20
C VAL A 139 -2.00 -4.69 -14.21
N PHE A 140 -1.20 -3.62 -14.13
CA PHE A 140 -1.52 -2.46 -13.29
C PHE A 140 -2.81 -1.75 -13.73
N GLN A 141 -3.01 -1.56 -15.03
CA GLN A 141 -4.24 -0.96 -15.56
C GLN A 141 -5.48 -1.84 -15.32
N GLN A 142 -5.36 -3.16 -15.47
CA GLN A 142 -6.46 -4.09 -15.23
C GLN A 142 -6.88 -4.15 -13.76
N TYR A 143 -5.95 -4.00 -12.81
CA TYR A 143 -6.29 -3.89 -11.40
C TYR A 143 -7.07 -2.60 -11.12
N PHE A 144 -6.69 -1.48 -11.75
CA PHE A 144 -7.35 -0.20 -11.53
C PHE A 144 -8.81 -0.16 -11.99
N ILE A 145 -9.11 -0.74 -13.16
CA ILE A 145 -10.49 -0.90 -13.66
C ILE A 145 -11.37 -1.62 -12.63
N LEU A 146 -10.80 -2.51 -11.82
CA LEU A 146 -11.54 -3.32 -10.85
C LEU A 146 -11.67 -2.66 -9.47
N LEU A 147 -10.86 -1.66 -9.16
CA LEU A 147 -11.02 -0.86 -7.93
C LEU A 147 -12.16 0.15 -8.05
N ASN A 148 -12.43 0.61 -9.27
CA ASN A 148 -13.48 1.58 -9.60
C ASN A 148 -14.84 0.95 -9.99
N ASN A 149 -14.93 -0.38 -9.96
CA ASN A 149 -16.18 -1.16 -10.07
C ASN A 149 -16.51 -1.84 -8.72
#